data_AF-A0A416SLZ5-F1
#
_entry.id   AF-A0A416SLZ5-F1
#
_cell.length_a   1.000
_cell.length_b   1.000
_cell.length_c   1.000
_cell.angle_alpha   90.00
_cell.angle_beta   90.00
_cell.angle_gamma   90.00
#
_symmetry.space_group_name_H-M   'P 1'
#
loop_
_entity.id
_entity.type
_entity.pdbx_description
1 polymer ?
#
loop_
_entity_poly.entity_id
_entity_poly.type
_entity_poly.pdbx_seq_one_letter_code
_entity_poly.pdbx_strand_id
1 'polypeptide(L)' 'MPILEKVEDVADTVRVTNRVKVVVPKGTTIYEGIAMPQNIYDSIGNVIGILPGGGNQVYIPTVEARWFQ' A
#
# COMPACT_ATOMS: atom_id res chain seq x y z
N MET A 1 -4.44 -0.70 -41.94
CA MET A 1 -5.19 -0.12 -40.81
C MET A 1 -4.59 -0.66 -39.53
N PRO A 2 -4.26 0.20 -38.56
CA PRO A 2 -3.40 -0.15 -37.44
C PRO A 2 -4.10 -1.07 -36.44
N ILE A 3 -3.27 -1.88 -35.80
CA ILE A 3 -3.61 -2.87 -34.78
C ILE A 3 -4.21 -2.13 -33.58
N LEU A 4 -5.37 -2.56 -33.09
CA LEU A 4 -5.83 -2.20 -31.75
C LEU A 4 -4.81 -2.77 -30.76
N GLU A 5 -3.89 -1.92 -30.32
CA GLU A 5 -3.14 -2.13 -29.09
C GLU A 5 -4.19 -2.28 -27.99
N LYS A 6 -4.28 -3.48 -27.40
CA LYS A 6 -5.07 -3.67 -26.20
C LYS A 6 -4.52 -2.68 -25.19
N VAL A 7 -5.33 -1.68 -24.87
CA VAL A 7 -5.18 -0.88 -23.67
C VAL A 7 -5.38 -1.83 -22.48
N GLU A 8 -4.35 -2.62 -22.18
CA GLU A 8 -4.23 -3.24 -20.87
C GLU A 8 -4.18 -2.08 -19.89
N ASP A 9 -5.21 -2.02 -19.04
CA ASP A 9 -5.34 -1.13 -17.91
C ASP A 9 -3.97 -0.90 -17.26
N VAL A 10 -3.44 0.32 -17.40
CA VAL A 10 -2.18 0.77 -16.76
C VAL A 10 -2.32 0.79 -15.22
N ALA A 11 -3.46 0.35 -14.68
CA ALA A 11 -3.74 0.26 -13.25
C ALA A 11 -3.21 -1.03 -12.58
N ASP A 12 -2.82 -2.07 -13.33
CA ASP A 12 -2.73 -3.43 -12.75
C ASP A 12 -1.31 -4.05 -12.63
N THR A 13 -0.23 -3.27 -12.69
CA THR A 13 1.13 -3.85 -12.63
C THR A 13 2.02 -3.32 -11.49
N VAL A 14 1.45 -3.07 -10.30
CA VAL A 14 2.23 -3.23 -9.06
C VAL A 14 2.04 -4.67 -8.60
N ARG A 15 2.86 -5.58 -9.13
CA ARG A 15 2.90 -6.95 -8.60
C ARG A 15 3.37 -6.88 -7.16
N VAL A 16 2.46 -7.13 -6.22
CA VAL A 16 2.82 -7.31 -4.81
C VAL A 16 3.64 -8.60 -4.73
N THR A 17 4.96 -8.47 -4.71
CA THR A 17 5.89 -9.60 -4.74
C THR A 17 6.06 -10.26 -3.38
N ASN A 18 5.70 -9.57 -2.29
CA ASN A 18 5.82 -10.09 -0.94
C ASN A 18 4.55 -9.77 -0.14
N ARG A 19 3.78 -10.80 0.20
CA ARG A 19 2.58 -10.73 1.04
C ARG A 19 2.79 -11.62 2.25
N VAL A 20 2.56 -11.07 3.43
CA VAL A 20 2.60 -11.81 4.69
C VAL A 20 1.22 -11.79 5.33
N LYS A 21 0.85 -12.90 5.97
CA LYS A 21 -0.37 -12.96 6.78
C LYS A 21 -0.02 -12.59 8.21
N VAL A 22 -0.79 -11.66 8.77
CA VAL A 22 -0.64 -11.23 10.16
C VAL A 22 -1.85 -11.71 10.96
N VAL A 23 -1.62 -12.41 12.07
CA VAL A 23 -2.66 -12.80 13.02
C VAL A 23 -2.59 -11.88 14.23
N VAL A 24 -3.54 -10.95 14.31
CA VAL A 24 -3.60 -9.96 15.39
C VAL A 24 -4.30 -10.56 16.62
N PRO A 25 -3.70 -10.48 17.83
CA PRO A 25 -4.33 -10.95 19.05
C PRO A 25 -5.64 -10.22 19.36
N LYS A 26 -6.56 -10.94 20.01
CA LYS A 26 -7.81 -10.37 20.50
C LYS A 26 -7.51 -9.27 21.55
N GLY A 27 -8.24 -8.16 21.46
CA GLY A 27 -8.13 -7.04 22.39
C GLY A 27 -7.09 -5.99 21.98
N THR A 28 -6.37 -6.18 20.87
CA THR A 28 -5.50 -5.15 20.29
C THR A 28 -6.34 -3.99 19.74
N THR A 29 -5.97 -2.77 20.08
CA THR A 29 -6.56 -1.55 19.49
C THR A 29 -6.11 -1.41 18.05
N ILE A 30 -7.08 -1.33 17.13
CA ILE A 30 -6.86 -1.10 15.70
C ILE A 30 -7.57 0.20 15.33
N TYR A 31 -6.86 1.09 14.64
CA TYR A 31 -7.43 2.31 14.07
C TYR A 31 -7.61 2.10 12.57
N GLU A 32 -8.85 2.20 12.10
CA GLU A 32 -9.19 2.04 10.69
C GLU A 32 -9.34 3.39 10.01
N GLY A 33 -9.05 3.44 8.71
CA GLY A 33 -9.21 4.66 7.93
C GLY A 33 -8.94 4.48 6.44
N ILE A 34 -8.95 5.59 5.72
CA ILE A 34 -8.61 5.67 4.30
C ILE A 34 -7.26 6.35 4.17
N ALA A 35 -6.34 5.74 3.42
CA ALA A 35 -5.02 6.29 3.19
C ALA A 35 -5.10 7.63 2.43
N MET A 36 -4.52 8.69 2.97
CA MET A 36 -4.39 9.98 2.30
C MET A 36 -3.23 9.96 1.28
N PRO A 37 -3.26 10.76 0.20
CA PRO A 37 -2.11 10.89 -0.69
C PRO A 37 -0.79 11.14 0.04
N GLN A 38 0.29 10.48 -0.39
CA GLN A 38 1.63 10.58 0.21
C GLN A 38 2.65 11.02 -0.82
N ASN A 39 3.44 12.05 -0.51
CA ASN A 39 4.57 12.45 -1.34
C ASN A 39 5.71 11.43 -1.22
N ILE A 40 6.31 11.09 -2.36
CA ILE A 40 7.56 10.32 -2.42
C ILE A 40 8.71 11.31 -2.58
N TYR A 41 9.68 11.22 -1.68
CA TYR A 41 10.85 12.10 -1.67
C TYR A 41 12.09 11.38 -2.16
N ASP A 42 12.98 12.09 -2.86
CA ASP A 42 14.34 11.64 -3.11
C ASP A 42 15.24 11.80 -1.86
N SER A 43 16.50 11.40 -1.96
CA SER A 43 17.46 11.43 -0.84
C SER A 43 17.84 12.83 -0.36
N ILE A 44 17.52 13.88 -1.13
CA ILE A 44 17.81 15.28 -0.78
C ILE A 44 16.53 16.09 -0.50
N GLY A 45 15.36 15.43 -0.50
CA GLY A 45 14.08 16.00 -0.08
C GLY A 45 13.20 16.57 -1.18
N ASN A 46 13.50 16.36 -2.46
CA ASN A 46 12.59 16.77 -3.54
C ASN A 46 11.43 15.80 -3.69
N VAL A 47 10.24 16.30 -4.00
CA VAL A 47 9.09 15.47 -4.35
C VAL A 47 9.26 14.92 -5.76
N ILE A 48 9.30 13.60 -5.90
CA ILE A 48 9.47 12.90 -7.19
C ILE A 48 8.23 12.11 -7.63
N GLY A 49 7.18 12.11 -6.81
CA GLY A 49 5.92 11.45 -7.11
C GLY A 49 4.93 11.52 -5.95
N ILE A 50 3.71 11.05 -6.20
CA ILE A 50 2.64 10.98 -5.19
C ILE A 50 2.03 9.58 -5.25
N LEU A 51 1.98 8.89 -4.11
CA LEU A 51 1.10 7.75 -3.92
C LEU A 51 -0.32 8.31 -3.71
N PRO A 52 -1.31 7.97 -4.55
CA PRO A 52 -2.61 8.62 -4.54
C PRO A 52 -3.47 8.30 -3.31
N GLY A 53 -3.14 7.25 -2.54
CA GLY A 53 -3.96 6.81 -1.41
C GLY A 53 -5.30 6.21 -1.85
N GLY A 54 -6.35 6.40 -1.04
CA GLY A 54 -7.73 5.98 -1.31
C GLY A 54 -8.06 4.53 -0.90
N GLY A 55 -7.05 3.70 -0.63
CA GLY A 55 -7.25 2.35 -0.12
C GLY A 55 -7.59 2.32 1.37
N ASN A 56 -8.28 1.26 1.79
CA ASN A 56 -8.49 0.95 3.21
C ASN A 56 -7.15 0.69 3.89
N GLN A 57 -6.97 1.29 5.06
CA GLN A 57 -5.76 1.17 5.86
C GLN A 57 -6.11 0.94 7.32
N VAL A 58 -5.23 0.21 8.02
CA VAL A 58 -5.26 0.05 9.47
C VAL A 58 -3.95 0.51 10.08
N TYR A 59 -4.00 1.14 11.25
CA TYR A 59 -2.86 1.45 12.10
C TYR A 59 -2.97 0.68 13.41
N ILE A 60 -1.89 0.00 13.77
CA ILE A 60 -1.76 -0.75 15.02
C ILE A 60 -0.54 -0.20 15.76
N PRO A 61 -0.69 0.44 16.94
CA PRO A 61 0.41 1.14 17.62
C PRO A 61 1.58 0.23 18.04
N THR A 62 1.25 -0.99 18.43
CA THR A 62 2.22 -1.98 18.90
C THR A 62 2.05 -3.24 18.07
N VAL A 63 3.13 -3.67 17.44
CA VAL A 63 3.17 -4.87 16.62
C VAL A 63 4.33 -5.75 17.08
N GLU A 64 4.07 -7.05 17.24
CA GLU A 64 5.08 -8.00 17.66
C GLU A 64 5.45 -8.96 16.52
N ALA A 65 6.74 -9.31 16.41
CA ALA A 65 7.23 -10.19 15.35
C ALA A 65 6.48 -11.54 15.30
N ARG A 66 6.03 -12.06 16.45
CA ARG A 66 5.26 -13.32 16.54
C ARG A 66 3.90 -13.30 15.85
N TRP A 67 3.42 -12.14 15.40
CA TRP A 67 2.14 -12.02 14.68
C TRP A 67 2.27 -12.34 13.19
N PHE A 68 3.49 -12.30 12.65
CA PHE A 68 3.79 -12.60 11.25
C PHE A 68 4.11 -14.10 11.14
N GLN A 69 3.26 -14.84 10.43
CA GLN A 69 3.37 -16.29 10.23
C GLN A 69 4.04 -16.63 8.90
#